data_AF-A0AAN7MC12-F1
#
_entry.id   AF-A0AAN7MC12-F1
#
_cell.length_a   1.000
_cell.length_b   1.000
_cell.length_c   1.000
_cell.angle_alpha   90.00
_cell.angle_beta   90.00
_cell.angle_gamma   90.00
#
_symmetry.space_group_name_H-M   'P 1'
#
loop_
_entity.id
_entity.type
_entity.pdbx_description
1 polymer ?
#
loop_
_entity_poly.entity_id
_entity_poly.type
_entity_poly.pdbx_seq_one_letter_code
_entity_poly.pdbx_strand_id
1 'polypeptide(L)'
;MKPPRIIGPSLSLLPHTIHPTSFSSSQVPTSIPRDLASFSVQNPSSPLYRGRGLPLALSPKFPKISRFLCGSFLPHFRRSWLCGHPLSSLISGRGFGYLMSSNSIMCLPDGSSNGNTEPGPGRTFQVVVAATQEMGIGKDGKLPWRLPADMKFFKELTSGTSEPGKKNAVIMGRKTWESIPSEYRPLTGRLNVVLTRSGSFDIATAENVLICGSMPSALEMLASSPYSLSIQSVFVIGGGEIYREALNAPQCDAIHITEINGSIQCDTFIPMVDTSLFHPWYTSFPIVENNIRFAFTTYVRVRRSHALLGNENSVSNSKSSKLEIKKFDFLPKLIFERHEEYLYLSLVENILSNGTVKDDRTGTGTISNFGCQMRYNLRRTFPLLTTKKVFWRGVVEELLWFISGSTNAKILQDKGIHIWDGNASREYLDSIDLKEREEGDLGPVYGFQWRHFGARYTNMHADYTGQGFDQLLDVINKIKNKPDDRRIILSAWNPSDLKLMALPPCHMFAQFYVANGELSCQMYQRSADMGLGVPFNIASYALLTRIIAHICELTAGDFIHIIGDAHVYRTHIRPLEEQLQKAPRPFPILHINPDRKDIDSFVASDFDLTGYDPHEKIAMKMAV
;
A
#
# COMPACT_ATOMS: atom_id res chain seq x y z
N MET A 1 7.34 10.82 50.42
CA MET A 1 6.84 9.64 51.17
C MET A 1 7.29 8.39 50.41
N LYS A 2 8.20 7.61 50.98
CA LYS A 2 8.63 6.28 50.47
C LYS A 2 7.81 5.20 51.22
N PRO A 3 7.40 4.09 50.59
CA PRO A 3 6.90 2.93 51.32
C PRO A 3 8.05 2.00 51.78
N PRO A 4 7.83 1.18 52.83
CA PRO A 4 8.90 0.52 53.58
C PRO A 4 9.24 -0.91 53.11
N ARG A 5 10.44 -1.36 53.49
CA ARG A 5 10.93 -2.76 53.52
C ARG A 5 10.74 -3.34 54.93
N ILE A 6 10.26 -4.59 55.08
CA ILE A 6 10.54 -5.55 56.18
C ILE A 6 10.30 -6.99 55.62
N ILE A 7 11.34 -7.81 55.36
CA ILE A 7 11.95 -8.89 56.18
C ILE A 7 11.11 -10.20 56.26
N GLY A 8 11.70 -11.32 55.82
CA GLY A 8 11.15 -12.68 55.95
C GLY A 8 11.51 -13.36 57.28
N PRO A 9 11.35 -14.69 57.37
CA PRO A 9 12.46 -15.50 57.89
C PRO A 9 12.75 -16.78 57.09
N SER A 10 14.01 -17.17 57.20
CA SER A 10 14.66 -18.45 56.87
C SER A 10 14.29 -19.54 57.92
N LEU A 11 14.68 -20.82 57.92
CA LEU A 11 15.70 -21.64 57.24
C LEU A 11 15.42 -23.13 57.61
N SER A 12 16.12 -24.05 56.93
CA SER A 12 16.53 -25.44 57.32
C SER A 12 15.74 -26.64 56.76
N LEU A 13 16.34 -27.76 56.32
CA LEU A 13 17.68 -28.16 55.85
C LEU A 13 17.55 -29.62 55.31
N LEU A 14 17.82 -29.85 54.01
CA LEU A 14 18.60 -30.97 53.38
C LEU A 14 18.23 -32.47 53.66
N PRO A 15 18.85 -33.45 52.97
CA PRO A 15 18.97 -33.65 51.51
C PRO A 15 18.68 -35.13 51.10
N HIS A 16 18.44 -35.42 49.82
CA HIS A 16 18.88 -36.69 49.22
C HIS A 16 19.06 -36.55 47.70
N THR A 17 20.28 -36.84 47.25
CA THR A 17 20.71 -36.99 45.87
C THR A 17 20.97 -38.48 45.57
N ILE A 18 21.18 -38.78 44.27
CA ILE A 18 21.88 -39.94 43.68
C ILE A 18 20.94 -41.12 43.29
N HIS A 19 20.88 -41.72 42.08
CA HIS A 19 21.70 -41.80 40.85
C HIS A 19 20.81 -42.12 39.61
N PRO A 20 21.32 -41.98 38.36
CA PRO A 20 20.64 -42.36 37.12
C PRO A 20 20.99 -43.80 36.69
N THR A 21 20.01 -44.56 36.20
CA THR A 21 20.24 -45.91 35.63
C THR A 21 20.24 -45.89 34.10
N SER A 22 21.37 -46.34 33.58
CA SER A 22 21.66 -46.83 32.24
C SER A 22 20.74 -47.97 31.79
N PHE A 23 20.43 -48.04 30.49
CA PHE A 23 20.15 -49.30 29.80
C PHE A 23 20.99 -49.41 28.53
N SER A 24 21.79 -50.47 28.49
CA SER A 24 22.62 -50.92 27.38
C SER A 24 21.88 -51.95 26.52
N SER A 25 22.24 -51.94 25.24
CA SER A 25 22.15 -53.00 24.23
C SER A 25 22.09 -54.46 24.72
N SER A 26 21.25 -55.27 24.08
CA SER A 26 21.50 -56.70 23.88
C SER A 26 21.04 -57.15 22.49
N GLN A 27 21.72 -58.18 22.00
CA GLN A 27 21.88 -58.59 20.62
C GLN A 27 20.74 -59.44 20.01
N VAL A 28 20.82 -59.51 18.69
CA VAL A 28 20.19 -60.39 17.67
C VAL A 28 20.25 -61.89 18.02
N PRO A 29 19.32 -62.72 17.52
CA PRO A 29 19.74 -63.77 16.58
C PRO A 29 18.97 -63.79 15.24
N THR A 30 19.74 -64.10 14.21
CA THR A 30 19.45 -64.33 12.80
C THR A 30 18.74 -65.67 12.52
N SER A 31 17.84 -65.69 11.53
CA SER A 31 17.75 -66.81 10.56
C SER A 31 16.96 -66.41 9.30
N ILE A 32 17.64 -66.48 8.16
CA ILE A 32 17.19 -66.30 6.77
C ILE A 32 16.74 -67.68 6.22
N PRO A 33 15.83 -67.74 5.23
CA PRO A 33 16.26 -68.28 3.93
C PRO A 33 16.01 -67.34 2.73
N ARG A 34 16.96 -67.38 1.80
CA ARG A 34 16.98 -66.73 0.48
C ARG A 34 16.22 -67.57 -0.54
N ASP A 35 15.68 -66.92 -1.57
CA ASP A 35 15.73 -67.29 -3.00
C ASP A 35 15.19 -66.09 -3.82
N LEU A 36 16.04 -65.37 -4.56
CA LEU A 36 16.42 -65.53 -5.97
C LEU A 36 15.46 -64.84 -6.96
N ALA A 37 15.90 -63.71 -7.54
CA ALA A 37 15.94 -63.47 -8.99
C ALA A 37 16.53 -62.09 -9.30
N SER A 38 17.69 -62.10 -9.96
CA SER A 38 18.44 -60.97 -10.51
C SER A 38 18.14 -60.80 -12.00
N PHE A 39 18.10 -59.55 -12.49
CA PHE A 39 18.37 -59.22 -13.89
C PHE A 39 19.40 -58.09 -13.98
N SER A 40 20.47 -58.37 -14.75
CA SER A 40 21.58 -57.49 -15.12
C SER A 40 21.41 -56.94 -16.53
N VAL A 41 22.10 -55.84 -16.87
CA VAL A 41 22.89 -55.57 -18.11
C VAL A 41 23.28 -54.07 -18.12
N GLN A 42 24.53 -53.74 -17.78
CA GLN A 42 25.69 -53.36 -18.62
C GLN A 42 25.81 -51.87 -19.00
N ASN A 43 27.02 -51.36 -18.80
CA ASN A 43 27.51 -50.03 -19.16
C ASN A 43 28.92 -50.24 -19.78
N PRO A 44 29.28 -49.69 -20.96
CA PRO A 44 30.63 -49.84 -21.50
C PRO A 44 31.48 -48.56 -21.39
N SER A 45 32.59 -48.70 -20.67
CA SER A 45 33.98 -48.32 -20.99
C SER A 45 34.35 -47.07 -21.82
N SER A 46 35.24 -46.27 -21.20
CA SER A 46 36.19 -45.26 -21.73
C SER A 46 37.25 -45.77 -22.72
N PRO A 47 38.11 -44.90 -23.30
CA PRO A 47 39.51 -44.89 -22.82
C PRO A 47 40.21 -43.50 -22.71
N LEU A 48 41.28 -43.52 -21.91
CA LEU A 48 42.23 -42.47 -21.54
C LEU A 48 43.19 -42.02 -22.65
N TYR A 49 43.76 -40.81 -22.53
CA TYR A 49 45.20 -40.58 -22.73
C TYR A 49 45.76 -39.48 -21.80
N ARG A 50 46.95 -39.75 -21.26
CA ARG A 50 47.76 -38.98 -20.28
C ARG A 50 48.63 -37.91 -20.96
N GLY A 51 49.05 -36.87 -20.22
CA GLY A 51 50.29 -36.14 -20.57
C GLY A 51 50.61 -34.81 -19.86
N ARG A 52 51.25 -34.90 -18.67
CA ARG A 52 52.35 -34.09 -18.07
C ARG A 52 52.49 -32.56 -18.31
N GLY A 53 52.77 -31.84 -17.22
CA GLY A 53 53.93 -30.90 -17.12
C GLY A 53 53.66 -29.41 -16.84
N LEU A 54 54.05 -28.92 -15.64
CA LEU A 54 54.18 -27.50 -15.21
C LEU A 54 55.31 -26.74 -15.98
N PRO A 55 55.67 -25.47 -15.64
CA PRO A 55 54.93 -24.20 -15.62
C PRO A 55 55.71 -23.10 -16.40
N LEU A 56 55.16 -21.88 -16.64
CA LEU A 56 55.92 -20.60 -16.64
C LEU A 56 55.03 -19.38 -16.97
N ALA A 57 55.37 -18.26 -16.33
CA ALA A 57 54.74 -16.95 -16.40
C ALA A 57 54.98 -16.23 -17.74
N LEU A 58 54.11 -15.27 -18.07
CA LEU A 58 54.41 -13.90 -18.55
C LEU A 58 53.13 -13.17 -19.00
N SER A 59 52.90 -11.96 -18.48
CA SER A 59 52.02 -10.93 -19.05
C SER A 59 52.63 -10.35 -20.34
N PRO A 60 51.88 -9.76 -21.31
CA PRO A 60 51.45 -8.35 -21.17
C PRO A 60 50.18 -7.88 -21.96
N LYS A 61 49.53 -6.83 -21.42
CA LYS A 61 48.96 -5.59 -22.04
C LYS A 61 47.94 -5.57 -23.23
N PHE A 62 46.77 -4.95 -22.92
CA PHE A 62 45.86 -4.02 -23.68
C PHE A 62 44.97 -4.55 -24.86
N PRO A 63 43.85 -3.87 -25.27
CA PRO A 63 43.36 -2.51 -24.97
C PRO A 63 41.84 -2.32 -24.60
N LYS A 64 41.49 -1.07 -24.25
CA LYS A 64 40.14 -0.48 -24.14
C LYS A 64 39.51 -0.17 -25.52
N ILE A 65 38.17 -0.09 -25.60
CA ILE A 65 37.23 0.64 -26.54
C ILE A 65 35.92 -0.21 -26.57
N SER A 66 34.66 0.25 -26.64
CA SER A 66 33.92 1.51 -26.48
C SER A 66 32.42 1.16 -26.37
N ARG A 67 31.61 2.11 -25.87
CA ARG A 67 30.13 2.15 -25.86
C ARG A 67 29.48 1.73 -27.18
N PHE A 68 28.32 1.04 -27.11
CA PHE A 68 27.18 1.27 -28.00
C PHE A 68 25.84 0.88 -27.37
N LEU A 69 24.81 1.60 -27.79
CA LEU A 69 23.43 1.66 -27.33
C LEU A 69 22.58 0.44 -27.74
N CYS A 70 21.53 0.15 -26.97
CA CYS A 70 20.36 -0.64 -27.39
C CYS A 70 19.14 0.00 -26.70
N GLY A 71 18.04 0.40 -27.33
CA GLY A 71 17.50 0.04 -28.64
C GLY A 71 16.01 -0.27 -28.44
N SER A 72 15.19 0.79 -28.42
CA SER A 72 13.72 0.78 -28.34
C SER A 72 13.10 0.17 -29.60
N PHE A 73 12.14 -0.73 -29.45
CA PHE A 73 11.31 -1.28 -30.53
C PHE A 73 9.86 -0.81 -30.38
N LEU A 74 9.37 -0.13 -31.42
CA LEU A 74 7.98 0.26 -31.69
C LEU A 74 7.68 -0.24 -33.11
N PRO A 75 6.53 -0.88 -33.40
CA PRO A 75 6.16 -1.20 -34.77
C PRO A 75 5.40 -0.04 -35.42
N HIS A 76 5.77 0.27 -36.65
CA HIS A 76 5.04 1.12 -37.58
C HIS A 76 3.80 0.41 -38.14
N PHE A 77 2.69 1.15 -38.26
CA PHE A 77 1.74 0.96 -39.36
C PHE A 77 1.56 2.28 -40.12
N ARG A 78 1.87 2.24 -41.42
CA ARG A 78 1.63 3.30 -42.39
C ARG A 78 0.16 3.28 -42.85
N ARG A 79 -0.45 4.45 -43.01
CA ARG A 79 -1.38 4.73 -44.11
C ARG A 79 -1.01 6.06 -44.76
N SER A 80 -0.73 5.98 -46.05
CA SER A 80 -0.48 7.08 -46.98
C SER A 80 -1.82 7.49 -47.62
N TRP A 81 -2.10 8.79 -47.72
CA TRP A 81 -2.82 9.39 -48.86
C TRP A 81 -2.25 10.79 -49.15
N LEU A 82 -2.30 11.14 -50.42
CA LEU A 82 -1.40 12.03 -51.17
C LEU A 82 -1.86 13.50 -51.25
N CYS A 83 -0.84 14.36 -51.40
CA CYS A 83 -0.71 15.55 -52.26
C CYS A 83 -1.70 16.73 -52.22
N GLY A 84 -1.13 17.94 -52.08
CA GLY A 84 -1.69 19.22 -52.51
C GLY A 84 -0.84 20.40 -52.04
N HIS A 85 -0.05 20.98 -52.94
CA HIS A 85 0.89 22.10 -52.71
C HIS A 85 0.21 23.46 -53.06
N PRO A 86 0.87 24.64 -52.96
CA PRO A 86 0.47 25.80 -52.13
C PRO A 86 0.06 27.05 -52.93
N LEU A 87 -0.33 28.17 -52.27
CA LEU A 87 0.17 29.55 -52.52
C LEU A 87 -0.58 30.68 -51.78
N SER A 88 0.22 31.51 -51.10
CA SER A 88 0.22 32.99 -50.93
C SER A 88 -1.05 33.83 -50.74
N SER A 89 -1.04 34.67 -49.70
CA SER A 89 -1.13 36.16 -49.75
C SER A 89 -0.85 36.72 -48.34
N LEU A 90 0.22 37.48 -48.07
CA LEU A 90 0.41 38.93 -48.23
C LEU A 90 -0.71 39.79 -47.61
N ILE A 91 -0.43 40.49 -46.50
CA ILE A 91 -0.34 41.97 -46.44
C ILE A 91 -0.11 42.46 -44.99
N SER A 92 0.87 43.38 -44.92
CA SER A 92 1.29 44.36 -43.92
C SER A 92 0.45 44.69 -42.68
N GLY A 93 1.13 45.15 -41.61
CA GLY A 93 0.57 46.22 -40.79
C GLY A 93 1.22 46.54 -39.46
N ARG A 94 2.24 47.41 -39.49
CA ARG A 94 2.60 48.46 -38.50
C ARG A 94 3.10 48.05 -37.11
N GLY A 95 4.32 48.50 -36.82
CA GLY A 95 4.88 48.55 -35.49
C GLY A 95 4.38 49.73 -34.66
N PHE A 96 4.66 49.63 -33.36
CA PHE A 96 4.78 50.76 -32.43
C PHE A 96 5.87 50.37 -31.42
N GLY A 97 6.92 51.18 -31.35
CA GLY A 97 7.88 51.17 -30.25
C GLY A 97 7.56 52.31 -29.29
N TYR A 98 7.73 52.09 -27.99
CA TYR A 98 7.99 53.08 -26.95
C TYR A 98 8.78 52.34 -25.85
N LEU A 99 10.09 52.55 -25.78
CA LEU A 99 10.81 53.50 -24.92
C LEU A 99 10.62 53.25 -23.42
N MET A 100 11.70 52.77 -22.80
CA MET A 100 11.85 52.68 -21.35
C MET A 100 11.92 54.06 -20.70
N SER A 101 11.33 54.17 -19.52
CA SER A 101 11.55 55.25 -18.56
C SER A 101 11.59 54.67 -17.15
N SER A 102 12.51 55.21 -16.37
CA SER A 102 13.06 54.79 -15.08
C SER A 102 12.26 55.23 -13.85
N ASN A 103 12.40 54.42 -12.79
CA ASN A 103 12.25 54.71 -11.35
C ASN A 103 10.97 55.37 -10.84
N SER A 104 10.26 54.68 -9.95
CA SER A 104 9.85 55.20 -8.64
C SER A 104 9.41 54.06 -7.70
N ILE A 105 10.01 54.05 -6.52
CA ILE A 105 9.68 53.23 -5.35
C ILE A 105 8.26 53.59 -4.89
N MET A 106 7.36 52.62 -4.77
CA MET A 106 6.13 52.78 -3.99
C MET A 106 6.10 51.77 -2.84
N CYS A 107 6.41 52.27 -1.65
CA CYS A 107 5.92 51.68 -0.40
C CYS A 107 4.44 52.08 -0.27
N LEU A 108 3.54 51.11 -0.17
CA LEU A 108 2.13 51.37 0.14
C LEU A 108 1.95 51.40 1.68
N PRO A 109 1.27 52.41 2.24
CA PRO A 109 1.00 52.49 3.68
C PRO A 109 -0.27 51.74 4.07
N ASP A 110 -0.27 51.21 5.30
CA ASP A 110 -1.39 50.58 5.98
C ASP A 110 -2.60 51.53 6.06
N GLY A 111 -3.71 51.12 5.44
CA GLY A 111 -5.02 51.77 5.55
C GLY A 111 -6.04 50.80 6.16
N SER A 112 -6.43 51.06 7.40
CA SER A 112 -7.53 50.36 8.06
C SER A 112 -8.87 50.71 7.40
N SER A 113 -9.58 49.71 6.89
CA SER A 113 -11.03 49.82 6.66
C SER A 113 -11.72 48.52 7.06
N ASN A 114 -12.59 48.64 8.06
CA ASN A 114 -13.54 47.61 8.46
C ASN A 114 -14.54 47.39 7.32
N GLY A 115 -14.43 46.25 6.66
CA GLY A 115 -15.46 45.71 5.77
C GLY A 115 -15.47 44.19 5.92
N ASN A 116 -16.54 43.66 6.53
CA ASN A 116 -16.84 42.23 6.52
C ASN A 116 -17.18 41.83 5.07
N THR A 117 -16.16 41.61 4.26
CA THR A 117 -16.25 40.83 3.02
C THR A 117 -15.72 39.45 3.33
N GLU A 118 -16.57 38.42 3.19
CA GLU A 118 -16.09 37.05 3.18
C GLU A 118 -14.95 36.93 2.16
N PRO A 119 -13.77 36.41 2.53
CA PRO A 119 -12.66 36.30 1.59
C PRO A 119 -13.08 35.35 0.47
N GLY A 120 -12.94 35.79 -0.78
CA GLY A 120 -13.00 34.87 -1.93
C GLY A 120 -12.04 33.69 -1.73
N PRO A 121 -12.22 32.55 -2.41
CA PRO A 121 -11.44 31.35 -2.13
C PRO A 121 -9.95 31.63 -2.43
N GLY A 122 -9.21 31.92 -1.36
CA GLY A 122 -7.78 32.18 -1.43
C GLY A 122 -7.04 30.94 -1.95
N ARG A 123 -5.85 31.16 -2.49
CA ARG A 123 -5.03 30.08 -3.03
C ARG A 123 -4.67 29.08 -1.93
N THR A 124 -4.86 27.79 -2.20
CA THR A 124 -4.47 26.71 -1.29
C THR A 124 -3.01 26.31 -1.47
N PHE A 125 -2.49 25.52 -0.53
CA PHE A 125 -1.11 25.07 -0.55
C PHE A 125 -0.96 23.64 -0.04
N GLN A 126 0.23 23.07 -0.25
CA GLN A 126 0.65 21.77 0.25
C GLN A 126 1.88 21.95 1.14
N VAL A 127 2.04 21.13 2.17
CA VAL A 127 3.20 21.16 3.06
C VAL A 127 4.19 20.10 2.61
N VAL A 128 5.49 20.42 2.62
CA VAL A 128 6.57 19.44 2.42
C VAL A 128 7.50 19.52 3.60
N VAL A 129 7.74 18.41 4.29
CA VAL A 129 8.57 18.37 5.51
C VAL A 129 9.23 17.01 5.71
N ALA A 130 10.39 16.98 6.36
CA ALA A 130 10.99 15.76 6.90
C ALA A 130 11.00 15.88 8.43
N ALA A 131 10.51 14.86 9.14
CA ALA A 131 10.38 14.92 10.59
C ALA A 131 10.61 13.57 11.27
N THR A 132 11.13 13.60 12.50
CA THR A 132 11.20 12.41 13.37
C THR A 132 9.80 11.98 13.84
N GLN A 133 9.72 10.85 14.54
CA GLN A 133 8.46 10.36 15.14
C GLN A 133 7.85 11.35 16.14
N GLU A 134 8.67 12.16 16.81
CA GLU A 134 8.28 13.23 17.72
C GLU A 134 8.09 14.59 17.02
N MET A 135 8.01 14.60 15.69
CA MET A 135 7.89 15.80 14.85
C MET A 135 9.04 16.79 15.00
N GLY A 136 10.24 16.30 15.29
CA GLY A 136 11.48 17.08 15.26
C GLY A 136 11.96 17.30 13.81
N ILE A 137 12.29 18.55 13.46
CA ILE A 137 12.65 18.93 12.07
C ILE A 137 14.05 19.55 11.94
N GLY A 138 14.68 19.91 13.06
CA GLY A 138 15.88 20.74 13.04
C GLY A 138 16.66 20.70 14.35
N LYS A 139 17.97 20.91 14.22
CA LYS A 139 18.92 21.11 15.31
C LYS A 139 19.90 22.22 14.94
N ASP A 140 20.05 23.22 15.80
CA ASP A 140 21.00 24.33 15.65
C ASP A 140 20.90 25.02 14.27
N GLY A 141 19.68 25.19 13.77
CA GLY A 141 19.38 25.82 12.47
C GLY A 141 19.68 24.98 11.24
N LYS A 142 19.96 23.68 11.40
CA LYS A 142 20.27 22.74 10.31
C LYS A 142 19.39 21.49 10.38
N LEU A 143 19.34 20.74 9.28
CA LEU A 143 18.80 19.38 9.28
C LEU A 143 19.74 18.47 10.10
N PRO A 144 19.24 17.68 11.06
CA PRO A 144 20.07 16.82 11.90
C PRO A 144 20.40 15.48 11.23
N TRP A 145 20.03 15.30 9.97
CA TRP A 145 20.30 14.12 9.15
C TRP A 145 20.79 14.51 7.76
N ARG A 146 21.34 13.52 7.05
CA ARG A 146 21.70 13.62 5.64
C ARG A 146 21.04 12.49 4.88
N LEU A 147 20.01 12.81 4.10
CA LEU A 147 19.21 11.84 3.33
C LEU A 147 19.08 12.29 1.87
N PRO A 148 20.08 12.05 1.01
CA PRO A 148 19.99 12.21 -0.44
C PRO A 148 18.67 11.80 -1.10
N ALA A 149 18.07 10.66 -0.73
CA ALA A 149 16.78 10.26 -1.30
C ALA A 149 15.63 11.22 -0.93
N ASP A 150 15.62 11.76 0.30
CA ASP A 150 14.66 12.78 0.74
C ASP A 150 14.84 14.10 -0.04
N MET A 151 16.09 14.56 -0.21
CA MET A 151 16.36 15.76 -1.01
C MET A 151 15.97 15.59 -2.48
N LYS A 152 16.15 14.39 -3.05
CA LYS A 152 15.68 14.06 -4.39
C LYS A 152 14.15 14.12 -4.45
N PHE A 153 13.46 13.49 -3.50
CA PHE A 153 12.00 13.52 -3.41
C PHE A 153 11.46 14.95 -3.28
N PHE A 154 12.01 15.76 -2.36
CA PHE A 154 11.69 17.17 -2.19
C PHE A 154 11.83 17.95 -3.51
N LYS A 155 12.93 17.75 -4.24
CA LYS A 155 13.18 18.43 -5.51
C LYS A 155 12.16 18.01 -6.56
N GLU A 156 11.94 16.72 -6.77
CA GLU A 156 11.00 16.20 -7.76
C GLU A 156 9.58 16.69 -7.47
N LEU A 157 9.15 16.61 -6.22
CA LEU A 157 7.83 17.05 -5.76
C LEU A 157 7.61 18.55 -5.97
N THR A 158 8.55 19.38 -5.54
CA THR A 158 8.37 20.84 -5.56
C THR A 158 8.65 21.47 -6.92
N SER A 159 9.38 20.82 -7.82
CA SER A 159 9.68 21.35 -9.16
C SER A 159 8.84 20.75 -10.28
N GLY A 160 8.25 19.57 -10.07
CA GLY A 160 7.44 18.90 -11.08
C GLY A 160 6.12 19.64 -11.34
N THR A 161 5.84 19.93 -12.62
CA THR A 161 4.55 20.47 -13.09
C THR A 161 3.92 19.51 -14.09
N SER A 162 2.59 19.50 -14.12
CA SER A 162 1.80 18.72 -15.07
C SER A 162 1.51 19.55 -16.33
N GLU A 163 1.48 20.88 -16.19
CA GLU A 163 1.18 21.82 -17.26
C GLU A 163 2.45 22.45 -17.83
N PRO A 164 2.69 22.33 -19.15
CA PRO A 164 3.82 22.98 -19.81
C PRO A 164 3.81 24.50 -19.61
N GLY A 165 4.96 25.07 -19.26
CA GLY A 165 5.12 26.52 -19.10
C GLY A 165 4.75 27.08 -17.72
N LYS A 166 4.08 26.30 -16.86
CA LYS A 166 3.87 26.68 -15.45
C LYS A 166 5.06 26.31 -14.58
N LYS A 167 5.22 27.04 -13.47
CA LYS A 167 6.17 26.76 -12.38
C LYS A 167 5.40 26.46 -11.09
N ASN A 168 6.07 25.93 -10.08
CA ASN A 168 5.54 25.90 -8.71
C ASN A 168 6.13 27.02 -7.86
N ALA A 169 5.44 27.38 -6.79
CA ALA A 169 5.94 28.30 -5.78
C ALA A 169 6.32 27.55 -4.49
N VAL A 170 7.39 27.97 -3.84
CA VAL A 170 7.81 27.49 -2.52
C VAL A 170 7.82 28.65 -1.52
N ILE A 171 7.07 28.52 -0.44
CA ILE A 171 6.97 29.49 0.64
C ILE A 171 7.83 29.02 1.80
N MET A 172 8.69 29.89 2.31
CA MET A 172 9.52 29.60 3.47
C MET A 172 9.78 30.81 4.37
N GLY A 173 10.05 30.58 5.64
CA GLY A 173 10.52 31.63 6.56
C GLY A 173 11.98 32.03 6.31
N ARG A 174 12.37 33.25 6.72
CA ARG A 174 13.75 33.79 6.60
C ARG A 174 14.84 32.81 7.07
N LYS A 175 14.70 32.21 8.26
CA LYS A 175 15.69 31.28 8.81
C LYS A 175 15.89 30.04 7.93
N THR A 176 14.80 29.53 7.34
CA THR A 176 14.87 28.42 6.39
C THR A 176 15.62 28.84 5.12
N TRP A 177 15.30 30.01 4.57
CA TRP A 177 16.03 30.56 3.42
C TRP A 177 17.55 30.70 3.71
N GLU A 178 17.91 31.20 4.88
CA GLU A 178 19.30 31.37 5.31
C GLU A 178 20.03 30.03 5.53
N SER A 179 19.29 28.98 5.92
CA SER A 179 19.83 27.62 6.10
C SER A 179 20.13 26.88 4.79
N ILE A 180 19.52 27.29 3.67
CA ILE A 180 19.78 26.71 2.35
C ILE A 180 21.17 27.18 1.88
N PRO A 181 22.07 26.26 1.47
CA PRO A 181 23.39 26.64 0.98
C PRO A 181 23.31 27.62 -0.20
N SER A 182 24.26 28.55 -0.26
CA SER A 182 24.28 29.65 -1.24
C SER A 182 24.23 29.18 -2.69
N GLU A 183 24.82 28.04 -2.99
CA GLU A 183 24.86 27.41 -4.31
C GLU A 183 23.52 26.81 -4.75
N TYR A 184 22.58 26.64 -3.82
CA TYR A 184 21.24 26.11 -4.08
C TYR A 184 20.11 27.14 -3.90
N ARG A 185 20.43 28.37 -3.48
CA ARG A 185 19.46 29.46 -3.35
C ARG A 185 19.66 30.51 -4.46
N PRO A 186 18.58 30.95 -5.16
CA PRO A 186 17.20 30.46 -5.08
C PRO A 186 17.07 29.02 -5.58
N LEU A 187 16.05 28.31 -5.09
CA LEU A 187 15.73 26.96 -5.55
C LEU A 187 15.32 27.01 -7.03
N THR A 188 16.17 26.49 -7.92
CA THR A 188 15.99 26.56 -9.38
C THR A 188 14.69 25.91 -9.83
N GLY A 189 14.05 26.47 -10.87
CA GLY A 189 12.82 25.97 -11.48
C GLY A 189 11.53 26.31 -10.69
N ARG A 190 11.65 27.07 -9.60
CA ARG A 190 10.54 27.43 -8.70
C ARG A 190 10.54 28.93 -8.42
N LEU A 191 9.37 29.48 -8.11
CA LEU A 191 9.23 30.80 -7.52
C LEU A 191 9.46 30.69 -6.01
N ASN A 192 10.45 31.40 -5.47
CA ASN A 192 10.80 31.35 -4.06
C ASN A 192 10.14 32.52 -3.33
N VAL A 193 9.30 32.25 -2.34
CA VAL A 193 8.61 33.28 -1.54
C VAL A 193 9.15 33.22 -0.11
N VAL A 194 9.83 34.28 0.32
CA VAL A 194 10.46 34.37 1.64
C VAL A 194 9.62 35.25 2.55
N LEU A 195 9.17 34.67 3.67
CA LEU A 195 8.41 35.37 4.69
C LEU A 195 9.36 36.07 5.66
N THR A 196 9.32 37.41 5.68
CA THR A 196 10.10 38.25 6.59
C THR A 196 9.40 39.58 6.87
N ARG A 197 9.51 40.07 8.10
CA ARG A 197 9.05 41.40 8.52
C ARG A 197 10.17 42.44 8.52
N SER A 198 11.42 42.01 8.34
CA SER A 198 12.58 42.90 8.31
C SER A 198 12.63 43.61 6.95
N GLY A 199 12.39 44.92 6.93
CA GLY A 199 12.40 45.75 5.72
C GLY A 199 13.77 45.94 5.06
N SER A 200 14.85 45.49 5.71
CA SER A 200 16.24 45.63 5.25
C SER A 200 16.82 44.30 4.72
N PHE A 201 16.01 43.50 4.02
CA PHE A 201 16.43 42.21 3.49
C PHE A 201 16.78 42.34 1.99
N ASP A 202 18.08 42.48 1.70
CA ASP A 202 18.68 42.71 0.36
C ASP A 202 18.61 41.50 -0.60
N ILE A 203 17.48 40.80 -0.62
CA ILE A 203 17.21 39.67 -1.53
C ILE A 203 16.25 40.04 -2.66
N ALA A 204 15.71 41.27 -2.63
CA ALA A 204 14.75 41.79 -3.61
C ALA A 204 15.29 41.91 -5.06
N THR A 205 16.56 41.60 -5.33
CA THR A 205 17.19 41.67 -6.66
C THR A 205 17.38 40.31 -7.34
N ALA A 206 17.15 39.20 -6.64
CA ALA A 206 17.32 37.87 -7.22
C ALA A 206 16.10 37.47 -8.08
N GLU A 207 16.34 37.07 -9.32
CA GLU A 207 15.28 36.59 -10.21
C GLU A 207 14.56 35.38 -9.59
N ASN A 208 13.22 35.35 -9.68
CA ASN A 208 12.38 34.31 -9.09
C ASN A 208 12.37 34.27 -7.55
N VAL A 209 12.65 35.38 -6.87
CA VAL A 209 12.47 35.54 -5.42
C VAL A 209 11.51 36.67 -5.09
N LEU A 210 10.57 36.41 -4.18
CA LEU A 210 9.60 37.37 -3.65
C LEU A 210 9.69 37.43 -2.13
N ILE A 211 9.38 38.60 -1.58
CA ILE A 211 9.35 38.84 -0.14
C ILE A 211 7.92 39.18 0.27
N CYS A 212 7.41 38.52 1.31
CA CYS A 212 6.10 38.83 1.88
C CYS A 212 6.18 38.93 3.42
N GLY A 213 5.32 39.73 4.03
CA GLY A 213 5.30 39.90 5.49
C GLY A 213 4.62 38.76 6.25
N SER A 214 3.78 37.97 5.57
CA SER A 214 2.93 36.93 6.19
C SER A 214 2.46 35.88 5.17
N MET A 215 1.98 34.73 5.66
CA MET A 215 1.39 33.68 4.83
C MET A 215 0.14 34.17 4.07
N PRO A 216 -0.83 34.89 4.68
CA PRO A 216 -1.98 35.42 3.95
C PRO A 216 -1.58 36.33 2.77
N SER A 217 -0.63 37.25 3.00
CA SER A 217 -0.14 38.16 1.95
C SER A 217 0.53 37.40 0.80
N ALA A 218 1.30 36.35 1.11
CA ALA A 218 1.89 35.49 0.08
C ALA A 218 0.82 34.75 -0.75
N LEU A 219 -0.20 34.19 -0.10
CA LEU A 219 -1.26 33.46 -0.80
C LEU A 219 -2.14 34.39 -1.65
N GLU A 220 -2.45 35.60 -1.18
CA GLU A 220 -3.17 36.62 -1.93
C GLU A 220 -2.40 37.06 -3.18
N MET A 221 -1.09 37.29 -3.02
CA MET A 221 -0.21 37.62 -4.15
C MET A 221 -0.17 36.48 -5.17
N LEU A 222 -0.03 35.23 -4.72
CA LEU A 222 0.00 34.05 -5.59
C LEU A 222 -1.37 33.73 -6.22
N ALA A 223 -2.47 34.23 -5.64
CA ALA A 223 -3.82 34.18 -6.19
C ALA A 223 -4.04 35.26 -7.27
N SER A 224 -3.18 36.26 -7.36
CA SER A 224 -3.29 37.40 -8.28
C SER A 224 -2.45 37.23 -9.55
N SER A 225 -2.81 37.93 -10.62
CA SER A 225 -2.01 37.98 -11.86
C SER A 225 -0.65 38.65 -11.59
N PRO A 226 0.48 38.17 -12.18
CA PRO A 226 0.57 37.10 -13.18
C PRO A 226 0.73 35.68 -12.59
N TYR A 227 0.78 35.54 -11.26
CA TYR A 227 1.08 34.26 -10.59
C TYR A 227 -0.09 33.28 -10.64
N SER A 228 -1.33 33.76 -10.66
CA SER A 228 -2.52 32.93 -10.86
C SER A 228 -2.48 32.11 -12.14
N LEU A 229 -1.85 32.63 -13.20
CA LEU A 229 -1.72 31.99 -14.51
C LEU A 229 -0.43 31.18 -14.67
N SER A 230 0.65 31.60 -14.01
CA SER A 230 1.99 31.01 -14.19
C SER A 230 2.39 30.00 -13.12
N ILE A 231 1.76 30.04 -11.94
CA ILE A 231 2.00 29.08 -10.86
C ILE A 231 0.96 27.97 -10.91
N GLN A 232 1.39 26.72 -10.87
CA GLN A 232 0.52 25.54 -10.76
C GLN A 232 0.22 25.24 -9.29
N SER A 233 1.25 24.86 -8.51
CA SER A 233 1.09 24.48 -7.10
C SER A 233 1.92 25.36 -6.17
N VAL A 234 1.46 25.49 -4.92
CA VAL A 234 2.14 26.23 -3.85
C VAL A 234 2.55 25.25 -2.76
N PHE A 235 3.83 25.25 -2.38
CA PHE A 235 4.38 24.39 -1.34
C PHE A 235 4.93 25.21 -0.18
N VAL A 236 4.54 24.90 1.05
CA VAL A 236 5.14 25.43 2.27
C VAL A 236 6.25 24.49 2.72
N ILE A 237 7.48 25.01 2.80
CA ILE A 237 8.70 24.19 3.00
C ILE A 237 9.46 24.56 4.29
N GLY A 238 8.82 25.30 5.20
CA GLY A 238 9.32 25.59 6.54
C GLY A 238 9.43 27.08 6.87
N GLY A 239 9.92 27.49 8.04
CA GLY A 239 10.44 26.68 9.15
C GLY A 239 9.40 26.39 10.23
N GLY A 240 9.85 26.06 11.45
CA GLY A 240 8.97 25.60 12.53
C GLY A 240 7.78 26.50 12.86
N GLU A 241 7.96 27.83 12.88
CA GLU A 241 6.87 28.80 13.06
C GLU A 241 5.86 28.77 11.89
N ILE A 242 6.36 28.71 10.66
CA ILE A 242 5.52 28.67 9.46
C ILE A 242 4.74 27.36 9.39
N TYR A 243 5.35 26.23 9.71
CA TYR A 243 4.65 24.95 9.77
C TYR A 243 3.59 24.90 10.88
N ARG A 244 3.81 25.57 12.02
CA ARG A 244 2.81 25.65 13.10
C ARG A 244 1.53 26.36 12.64
N GLU A 245 1.67 27.37 11.79
CA GLU A 245 0.53 28.03 11.14
C GLU A 245 -0.06 27.17 10.00
N ALA A 246 0.79 26.51 9.22
CA ALA A 246 0.39 25.91 7.93
C ALA A 246 -0.14 24.47 8.00
N LEU A 247 0.45 23.59 8.83
CA LEU A 247 0.32 22.12 8.71
C LEU A 247 -1.12 21.62 8.80
N ASN A 248 -1.92 22.19 9.71
CA ASN A 248 -3.32 21.82 9.88
C ASN A 248 -4.30 22.92 9.40
N ALA A 249 -3.82 23.98 8.76
CA ALA A 249 -4.63 25.12 8.32
C ALA A 249 -5.68 24.73 7.29
N PRO A 250 -6.88 25.35 7.28
CA PRO A 250 -7.94 25.06 6.31
C PRO A 250 -7.52 25.09 4.84
N GLN A 251 -6.52 25.93 4.49
CA GLN A 251 -5.97 26.09 3.15
C GLN A 251 -4.92 25.03 2.78
N CYS A 252 -4.50 24.17 3.71
CA CYS A 252 -3.57 23.08 3.45
C CYS A 252 -4.30 21.87 2.86
N ASP A 253 -4.07 21.55 1.59
CA ASP A 253 -4.75 20.45 0.90
C ASP A 253 -4.05 19.09 1.09
N ALA A 254 -2.73 19.10 1.23
CA ALA A 254 -1.94 17.89 1.48
C ALA A 254 -0.66 18.18 2.27
N ILE A 255 -0.18 17.15 2.94
CA ILE A 255 1.06 17.13 3.71
C ILE A 255 1.93 15.99 3.18
N HIS A 256 3.06 16.32 2.58
CA HIS A 256 4.08 15.39 2.16
C HIS A 256 5.16 15.35 3.23
N ILE A 257 5.20 14.25 3.97
CA ILE A 257 6.13 14.06 5.08
C ILE A 257 7.08 12.90 4.81
N THR A 258 8.37 13.17 4.95
CA THR A 258 9.38 12.13 5.11
C THR A 258 9.41 11.76 6.60
N GLU A 259 8.82 10.62 6.92
CA GLU A 259 8.71 10.10 8.28
C GLU A 259 10.01 9.37 8.63
N ILE A 260 10.81 9.96 9.53
CA ILE A 260 12.12 9.44 9.92
C ILE A 260 11.98 8.62 11.21
N ASN A 261 12.34 7.35 11.12
CA ASN A 261 12.35 6.43 12.25
C ASN A 261 13.71 6.49 12.94
N GLY A 262 13.71 6.82 14.22
CA GLY A 262 14.90 6.84 15.07
C GLY A 262 14.96 8.04 15.99
N SER A 263 15.64 7.88 17.12
CA SER A 263 15.84 8.94 18.11
C SER A 263 16.95 9.88 17.66
N ILE A 264 16.59 10.91 16.90
CA ILE A 264 17.49 11.98 16.46
C ILE A 264 17.22 13.22 17.33
N GLN A 265 18.27 13.82 17.88
CA GLN A 265 18.12 15.02 18.71
C GLN A 265 17.66 16.21 17.87
N CYS A 266 16.59 16.87 18.29
CA CYS A 266 16.05 18.09 17.67
C CYS A 266 15.80 19.17 18.72
N ASP A 267 15.86 20.43 18.31
CA ASP A 267 15.45 21.61 19.10
C ASP A 267 14.29 22.39 18.46
N THR A 268 13.97 22.06 17.20
CA THR A 268 12.87 22.66 16.45
C THR A 268 11.84 21.58 16.13
N PHE A 269 10.59 21.83 16.52
CA PHE A 269 9.48 20.87 16.42
C PHE A 269 8.26 21.51 15.78
N ILE A 270 7.44 20.67 15.13
CA ILE A 270 6.18 21.06 14.49
C ILE A 270 4.98 20.31 15.10
N PRO A 271 3.74 20.77 14.92
CA PRO A 271 2.56 20.03 15.37
C PRO A 271 2.42 18.67 14.68
N MET A 272 1.75 17.72 15.33
CA MET A 272 1.32 16.47 14.71
C MET A 272 0.33 16.75 13.56
N VAL A 273 0.33 15.85 12.57
CA VAL A 273 -0.71 15.81 11.54
C VAL A 273 -2.05 15.45 12.20
N ASP A 274 -3.08 16.28 12.00
CA ASP A 274 -4.43 15.99 12.49
C ASP A 274 -5.09 14.92 11.62
N THR A 275 -5.10 13.68 12.11
CA THR A 275 -5.67 12.52 11.39
C THR A 275 -7.19 12.57 11.24
N SER A 276 -7.88 13.48 11.96
CA SER A 276 -9.31 13.71 11.75
C SER A 276 -9.58 14.54 10.48
N LEU A 277 -8.59 15.33 10.07
CA LEU A 277 -8.64 16.20 8.89
C LEU A 277 -7.92 15.58 7.69
N PHE A 278 -6.92 14.74 7.94
CA PHE A 278 -5.99 14.25 6.94
C PHE A 278 -5.94 12.71 6.92
N HIS A 279 -6.11 12.12 5.74
CA HIS A 279 -5.99 10.67 5.53
C HIS A 279 -4.77 10.37 4.65
N PRO A 280 -4.03 9.28 4.91
CA PRO A 280 -2.93 8.89 4.03
C PRO A 280 -3.43 8.55 2.62
N TRP A 281 -2.82 9.14 1.61
CA TRP A 281 -3.02 8.82 0.20
C TRP A 281 -2.02 7.78 -0.30
N TYR A 282 -0.76 7.91 0.13
CA TYR A 282 0.35 7.06 -0.28
C TYR A 282 1.41 7.03 0.81
N THR A 283 1.98 5.85 1.04
CA THR A 283 3.19 5.65 1.85
C THR A 283 4.16 4.76 1.09
N SER A 284 5.38 5.22 0.89
CA SER A 284 6.43 4.39 0.29
C SER A 284 6.80 3.21 1.19
N PHE A 285 7.38 2.16 0.61
CA PHE A 285 8.08 1.18 1.42
C PHE A 285 9.23 1.86 2.18
N PRO A 286 9.57 1.38 3.40
CA PRO A 286 10.67 1.95 4.17
C PRO A 286 12.01 1.85 3.43
N ILE A 287 12.75 2.95 3.43
CA ILE A 287 14.10 3.08 2.88
C ILE A 287 15.07 3.16 4.05
N VAL A 288 16.25 2.56 3.91
CA VAL A 288 17.35 2.73 4.87
C VAL A 288 18.50 3.42 4.16
N GLU A 289 18.89 4.60 4.64
CA GLU A 289 20.01 5.37 4.12
C GLU A 289 20.81 5.94 5.29
N ASN A 290 22.13 5.80 5.28
CA ASN A 290 23.01 6.28 6.36
C ASN A 290 22.56 5.80 7.76
N ASN A 291 22.12 4.54 7.86
CA ASN A 291 21.57 3.89 9.06
C ASN A 291 20.29 4.54 9.63
N ILE A 292 19.63 5.39 8.84
CA ILE A 292 18.34 5.99 9.19
C ILE A 292 17.28 5.33 8.32
N ARG A 293 16.25 4.77 8.97
CA ARG A 293 15.07 4.21 8.30
C ARG A 293 14.02 5.31 8.15
N PHE A 294 13.45 5.48 6.97
CA PHE A 294 12.40 6.48 6.75
C PHE A 294 11.45 6.06 5.64
N ALA A 295 10.29 6.71 5.55
CA ALA A 295 9.33 6.52 4.45
C ALA A 295 8.74 7.85 4.00
N PHE A 296 8.34 7.94 2.74
CA PHE A 296 7.61 9.08 2.20
C PHE A 296 6.12 8.83 2.35
N THR A 297 5.43 9.64 3.14
CA THR A 297 3.98 9.60 3.29
C THR A 297 3.36 10.88 2.79
N THR A 298 2.30 10.78 1.99
CA THR A 298 1.43 11.91 1.68
C THR A 298 0.10 11.73 2.36
N TYR A 299 -0.30 12.73 3.14
CA TYR A 299 -1.64 12.86 3.67
C TYR A 299 -2.43 13.87 2.84
N VAL A 300 -3.70 13.58 2.57
CA VAL A 300 -4.63 14.48 1.89
C VAL A 300 -5.72 14.91 2.84
N ARG A 301 -6.11 16.19 2.77
CA ARG A 301 -7.21 16.70 3.55
C ARG A 301 -8.51 16.07 3.05
N VAL A 302 -9.26 15.42 3.94
CA VAL A 302 -10.64 15.01 3.66
C VAL A 302 -11.58 15.99 4.34
N ARG A 303 -12.65 16.40 3.66
CA ARG A 303 -13.70 17.21 4.29
C ARG A 303 -14.76 16.23 4.77
N ARG A 304 -15.12 16.27 6.06
CA ARG A 304 -16.29 15.54 6.53
C ARG A 304 -17.51 16.10 5.80
N SER A 305 -18.16 15.28 4.98
CA SER A 305 -19.53 15.55 4.59
C SER A 305 -20.36 15.51 5.86
N HIS A 306 -20.92 16.66 6.24
CA HIS A 306 -21.95 16.73 7.27
C HIS A 306 -23.22 16.05 6.70
N ALA A 307 -23.24 14.73 6.66
CA ALA A 307 -24.40 13.95 6.25
C ALA A 307 -24.47 12.68 7.10
N LEU A 308 -25.57 12.56 7.86
CA LEU A 308 -26.05 11.40 8.61
C LEU A 308 -25.50 11.20 10.04
N LEU A 309 -25.60 12.23 10.87
CA LEU A 309 -25.96 12.06 12.28
C LEU A 309 -27.24 12.88 12.52
N GLY A 310 -28.39 12.27 12.29
CA GLY A 310 -29.69 12.89 12.47
C GLY A 310 -30.83 11.92 12.21
N ASN A 311 -31.37 11.39 13.30
CA ASN A 311 -32.68 10.76 13.53
C ASN A 311 -33.43 10.05 12.38
N GLU A 312 -33.86 8.84 12.70
CA GLU A 312 -34.99 8.17 12.07
C GLU A 312 -36.24 9.07 11.99
N ASN A 313 -37.04 8.81 10.95
CA ASN A 313 -38.39 9.31 10.66
C ASN A 313 -38.52 10.61 9.87
N SER A 314 -38.41 10.52 8.53
CA SER A 314 -39.48 11.00 7.63
C SER A 314 -39.14 10.69 6.17
N VAL A 315 -40.07 10.03 5.49
CA VAL A 315 -40.08 9.82 4.03
C VAL A 315 -40.45 11.15 3.36
N SER A 316 -39.55 11.73 2.57
CA SER A 316 -39.93 12.55 1.41
C SER A 316 -38.78 12.72 0.42
N ASN A 317 -39.04 12.30 -0.81
CA ASN A 317 -38.24 12.56 -2.00
C ASN A 317 -37.99 14.07 -2.20
N SER A 318 -36.75 14.54 -2.07
CA SER A 318 -36.28 15.69 -2.84
C SER A 318 -34.76 15.77 -2.91
N LYS A 319 -34.26 15.77 -4.15
CA LYS A 319 -33.01 16.38 -4.64
C LYS A 319 -31.73 16.04 -3.85
N SER A 320 -31.09 14.98 -4.33
CA SER A 320 -29.65 14.71 -4.21
C SER A 320 -28.84 16.01 -4.32
N SER A 321 -28.42 16.53 -3.18
CA SER A 321 -27.29 17.44 -3.10
C SER A 321 -26.08 16.66 -3.58
N LYS A 322 -25.64 16.91 -4.82
CA LYS A 322 -24.34 16.48 -5.33
C LYS A 322 -23.30 16.88 -4.29
N LEU A 323 -22.85 15.92 -3.46
CA LEU A 323 -21.59 16.07 -2.74
C LEU A 323 -20.55 16.39 -3.82
N GLU A 324 -19.86 17.53 -3.68
CA GLU A 324 -18.67 17.79 -4.47
C GLU A 324 -17.72 16.61 -4.29
N ILE A 325 -17.66 15.74 -5.30
CA ILE A 325 -16.65 14.70 -5.40
C ILE A 325 -15.32 15.44 -5.33
N LYS A 326 -14.62 15.34 -4.19
CA LYS A 326 -13.33 16.00 -4.03
C LYS A 326 -12.39 15.34 -5.03
N LYS A 327 -12.15 16.01 -6.16
CA LYS A 327 -11.13 15.58 -7.10
C LYS A 327 -9.78 15.87 -6.45
N PHE A 328 -8.97 14.83 -6.26
CA PHE A 328 -7.61 14.96 -5.72
C PHE A 328 -6.61 15.47 -6.77
N ASP A 329 -7.10 16.13 -7.83
CA ASP A 329 -6.35 16.65 -8.97
C ASP A 329 -5.33 17.74 -8.57
N PHE A 330 -5.44 18.30 -7.36
CA PHE A 330 -4.45 19.22 -6.79
C PHE A 330 -3.13 18.52 -6.44
N LEU A 331 -3.13 17.20 -6.27
CA LEU A 331 -1.93 16.43 -6.00
C LEU A 331 -0.98 16.47 -7.20
N PRO A 332 0.34 16.60 -6.97
CA PRO A 332 1.31 16.39 -8.02
C PRO A 332 1.11 15.02 -8.67
N LYS A 333 1.20 14.94 -10.00
CA LYS A 333 1.02 13.69 -10.77
C LYS A 333 1.83 12.53 -10.18
N LEU A 334 3.08 12.81 -9.79
CA LEU A 334 4.00 11.88 -9.13
C LEU A 334 3.42 11.19 -7.89
N ILE A 335 2.54 11.88 -7.15
CA ILE A 335 1.91 11.36 -5.92
C ILE A 335 0.55 10.77 -6.21
N PHE A 336 -0.24 11.42 -7.06
CA PHE A 336 -1.56 10.96 -7.46
C PHE A 336 -1.52 9.53 -8.01
N GLU A 337 -0.60 9.26 -8.94
CA GLU A 337 -0.45 7.96 -9.60
C GLU A 337 0.17 6.87 -8.70
N ARG A 338 0.66 7.23 -7.50
CA ARG A 338 1.23 6.27 -6.53
C ARG A 338 0.20 5.65 -5.60
N HIS A 339 -1.08 6.01 -5.71
CA HIS A 339 -2.11 5.36 -4.90
C HIS A 339 -2.15 3.85 -5.18
N GLU A 340 -2.07 3.02 -4.15
CA GLU A 340 -1.87 1.58 -4.30
C GLU A 340 -3.06 0.87 -4.96
N GLU A 341 -4.27 1.46 -4.95
CA GLU A 341 -5.42 0.95 -5.71
C GLU A 341 -5.18 0.89 -7.23
N TYR A 342 -4.28 1.72 -7.77
CA TYR A 342 -3.89 1.63 -9.18
C TYR A 342 -3.22 0.30 -9.53
N LEU A 343 -2.64 -0.43 -8.56
CA LEU A 343 -2.12 -1.77 -8.80
C LEU A 343 -3.22 -2.73 -9.29
N TYR A 344 -4.41 -2.64 -8.70
CA TYR A 344 -5.58 -3.40 -9.12
C TYR A 344 -6.16 -2.87 -10.44
N LEU A 345 -6.36 -1.55 -10.55
CA LEU A 345 -7.00 -0.94 -11.73
C LEU A 345 -6.16 -1.15 -13.00
N SER A 346 -4.85 -0.93 -12.92
CA SER A 346 -3.95 -1.15 -14.06
C SER A 346 -3.87 -2.63 -14.45
N LEU A 347 -4.01 -3.56 -13.50
CA LEU A 347 -4.08 -4.99 -13.83
C LEU A 347 -5.39 -5.34 -14.55
N VAL A 348 -6.53 -4.78 -14.11
CA VAL A 348 -7.81 -4.92 -14.82
C VAL A 348 -7.72 -4.37 -16.24
N GLU A 349 -7.22 -3.14 -16.39
CA GLU A 349 -7.04 -2.50 -17.70
C GLU A 349 -6.12 -3.31 -18.62
N ASN A 350 -5.02 -3.85 -18.08
CA ASN A 350 -4.10 -4.70 -18.83
C ASN A 350 -4.78 -6.00 -19.30
N ILE A 351 -5.54 -6.68 -18.44
CA ILE A 351 -6.28 -7.90 -18.80
C ILE A 351 -7.30 -7.58 -19.90
N LEU A 352 -8.07 -6.50 -19.78
CA LEU A 352 -9.06 -6.12 -20.79
C LEU A 352 -8.42 -5.79 -22.15
N SER A 353 -7.25 -5.16 -22.15
CA SER A 353 -6.59 -4.68 -23.37
C SER A 353 -5.74 -5.75 -24.06
N ASN A 354 -5.04 -6.58 -23.27
CA ASN A 354 -3.98 -7.47 -23.76
C ASN A 354 -4.20 -8.94 -23.37
N GLY A 355 -5.23 -9.25 -22.58
CA GLY A 355 -5.44 -10.60 -22.06
C GLY A 355 -5.90 -11.59 -23.12
N THR A 356 -5.66 -12.86 -22.84
CA THR A 356 -6.05 -13.96 -23.72
C THR A 356 -7.50 -14.35 -23.44
N VAL A 357 -8.31 -14.37 -24.49
CA VAL A 357 -9.69 -14.87 -24.44
C VAL A 357 -9.66 -16.39 -24.26
N LYS A 358 -10.37 -16.89 -23.25
CA LYS A 358 -10.49 -18.33 -22.94
C LYS A 358 -11.96 -18.69 -22.69
N ASP A 359 -12.30 -19.94 -22.95
CA ASP A 359 -13.49 -20.55 -22.37
C ASP A 359 -13.20 -20.98 -20.93
N ASP A 360 -14.25 -21.21 -20.14
CA ASP A 360 -14.12 -21.55 -18.73
C ASP A 360 -15.18 -22.59 -18.30
N ARG A 361 -15.01 -23.17 -17.11
CA ARG A 361 -15.91 -24.22 -16.59
C ARG A 361 -17.36 -23.75 -16.40
N THR A 362 -17.60 -22.44 -16.26
CA THR A 362 -18.95 -21.88 -16.04
C THR A 362 -19.69 -21.62 -17.36
N GLY A 363 -19.01 -21.71 -18.50
CA GLY A 363 -19.57 -21.38 -19.81
C GLY A 363 -19.70 -19.87 -20.09
N THR A 364 -19.22 -19.01 -19.19
CA THR A 364 -19.25 -17.55 -19.36
C THR A 364 -18.15 -17.04 -20.29
N GLY A 365 -17.01 -17.73 -20.29
CA GLY A 365 -15.77 -17.28 -20.91
C GLY A 365 -15.10 -16.16 -20.12
N THR A 366 -13.78 -16.04 -20.32
CA THR A 366 -12.94 -15.08 -19.61
C THR A 366 -11.94 -14.39 -20.55
N ILE A 367 -11.39 -13.27 -20.09
CA ILE A 367 -10.16 -12.66 -20.61
C ILE A 367 -9.14 -12.75 -19.48
N SER A 368 -7.95 -13.27 -19.73
CA SER A 368 -7.01 -13.61 -18.65
C SER A 368 -5.54 -13.33 -18.97
N ASN A 369 -4.78 -13.07 -17.90
CA ASN A 369 -3.32 -13.09 -17.88
C ASN A 369 -2.83 -14.16 -16.90
N PHE A 370 -1.66 -14.73 -17.16
CA PHE A 370 -1.05 -15.73 -16.28
C PHE A 370 0.21 -15.19 -15.60
N GLY A 371 0.25 -15.24 -14.27
CA GLY A 371 1.37 -14.75 -13.48
C GLY A 371 1.31 -13.24 -13.28
N CYS A 372 0.64 -12.79 -12.21
CA CYS A 372 0.53 -11.38 -11.86
C CYS A 372 0.90 -11.16 -10.38
N GLN A 373 1.26 -9.93 -10.02
CA GLN A 373 1.63 -9.57 -8.65
C GLN A 373 1.13 -8.17 -8.31
N MET A 374 0.60 -8.01 -7.09
CA MET A 374 0.34 -6.71 -6.46
C MET A 374 0.94 -6.70 -5.05
N ARG A 375 1.39 -5.54 -4.56
CA ARG A 375 1.94 -5.38 -3.21
C ARG A 375 1.38 -4.14 -2.53
N TYR A 376 0.78 -4.33 -1.37
CA TYR A 376 0.10 -3.30 -0.59
C TYR A 376 0.82 -3.05 0.75
N ASN A 377 0.91 -1.79 1.16
CA ASN A 377 1.51 -1.40 2.43
C ASN A 377 0.44 -1.35 3.53
N LEU A 378 0.64 -2.11 4.62
CA LEU A 378 -0.34 -2.23 5.71
C LEU A 378 -0.06 -1.34 6.92
N ARG A 379 1.03 -0.54 6.88
CA ARG A 379 1.53 0.20 8.05
C ARG A 379 0.64 1.37 8.46
N ARG A 380 -0.01 2.04 7.48
CA ARG A 380 -0.78 3.28 7.70
C ARG A 380 -2.26 3.14 7.32
N THR A 381 -2.54 2.42 6.23
CA THR A 381 -3.89 2.26 5.68
C THR A 381 -4.28 0.78 5.63
N PHE A 382 -5.50 0.50 5.20
CA PHE A 382 -6.00 -0.84 4.96
C PHE A 382 -6.50 -0.93 3.51
N PRO A 383 -5.95 -1.85 2.68
CA PRO A 383 -6.23 -1.89 1.24
C PRO A 383 -7.64 -2.44 0.95
N LEU A 384 -8.66 -1.64 1.22
CA LEU A 384 -10.05 -1.89 0.87
C LEU A 384 -10.43 -0.94 -0.27
N LEU A 385 -10.67 -1.50 -1.45
CA LEU A 385 -10.90 -0.74 -2.67
C LEU A 385 -11.99 0.31 -2.49
N THR A 386 -11.76 1.49 -3.09
CA THR A 386 -12.63 2.65 -3.01
C THR A 386 -13.32 2.94 -4.32
N THR A 387 -12.81 2.49 -5.46
CA THR A 387 -13.45 2.64 -6.78
C THR A 387 -14.75 1.86 -6.93
N LYS A 388 -15.03 0.93 -6.00
CA LYS A 388 -16.34 0.33 -5.77
C LYS A 388 -16.47 -0.05 -4.29
N LYS A 389 -17.69 0.00 -3.75
CA LYS A 389 -17.98 -0.49 -2.39
C LYS A 389 -17.76 -2.01 -2.29
N VAL A 390 -16.83 -2.41 -1.43
CA VAL A 390 -16.53 -3.81 -1.09
C VAL A 390 -17.38 -4.23 0.13
N PHE A 391 -17.83 -5.48 0.16
CA PHE A 391 -18.65 -6.02 1.23
C PHE A 391 -17.83 -6.37 2.48
N TRP A 392 -17.39 -5.34 3.22
CA TRP A 392 -16.50 -5.48 4.38
C TRP A 392 -16.97 -6.50 5.43
N ARG A 393 -18.24 -6.45 5.84
CA ARG A 393 -18.78 -7.40 6.83
C ARG A 393 -18.64 -8.84 6.35
N GLY A 394 -18.85 -9.10 5.05
CA GLY A 394 -18.60 -10.41 4.46
C GLY A 394 -17.14 -10.83 4.59
N VAL A 395 -16.19 -9.93 4.31
CA VAL A 395 -14.74 -10.19 4.44
C VAL A 395 -14.37 -10.63 5.85
N VAL A 396 -14.85 -9.90 6.85
CA VAL A 396 -14.54 -10.20 8.26
C VAL A 396 -15.16 -11.53 8.68
N GLU A 397 -16.45 -11.73 8.43
CA GLU A 397 -17.17 -12.93 8.89
C GLU A 397 -16.66 -14.20 8.19
N GLU A 398 -16.32 -14.13 6.89
CA GLU A 398 -15.71 -15.25 6.18
C GLU A 398 -14.32 -15.58 6.72
N LEU A 399 -13.48 -14.56 6.99
CA LEU A 399 -12.16 -14.81 7.55
C LEU A 399 -12.24 -15.45 8.93
N LEU A 400 -13.14 -14.98 9.80
CA LEU A 400 -13.36 -15.60 11.12
C LEU A 400 -13.90 -17.02 10.98
N TRP A 401 -14.76 -17.29 10.00
CA TRP A 401 -15.22 -18.63 9.67
C TRP A 401 -14.07 -19.54 9.23
N PHE A 402 -13.15 -19.08 8.37
CA PHE A 402 -11.94 -19.82 8.02
C PHE A 402 -11.03 -20.06 9.24
N ILE A 403 -10.81 -19.03 10.07
CA ILE A 403 -10.01 -19.14 11.29
C ILE A 403 -10.59 -20.24 12.18
N SER A 404 -11.90 -20.27 12.40
CA SER A 404 -12.56 -21.27 13.25
C SER A 404 -12.45 -22.72 12.75
N GLY A 405 -11.98 -22.96 11.53
CA GLY A 405 -11.94 -24.29 10.92
C GLY A 405 -13.28 -24.79 10.38
N SER A 406 -14.33 -23.97 10.44
CA SER A 406 -15.68 -24.33 10.01
C SER A 406 -15.78 -24.57 8.50
N THR A 407 -16.65 -25.50 8.14
CA THR A 407 -17.00 -25.87 6.74
C THR A 407 -18.50 -25.76 6.45
N ASN A 408 -19.28 -25.32 7.44
CA ASN A 408 -20.72 -25.15 7.34
C ASN A 408 -21.07 -23.74 6.83
N ALA A 409 -21.54 -23.63 5.59
CA ALA A 409 -21.97 -22.36 4.99
C ALA A 409 -23.18 -21.73 5.71
N LYS A 410 -24.01 -22.52 6.40
CA LYS A 410 -25.20 -22.03 7.12
C LYS A 410 -24.83 -21.05 8.24
N ILE A 411 -23.66 -21.18 8.85
CA ILE A 411 -23.15 -20.22 9.86
C ILE A 411 -23.00 -18.81 9.26
N LEU A 412 -22.60 -18.72 7.99
CA LEU A 412 -22.52 -17.45 7.27
C LEU A 412 -23.92 -16.97 6.86
N GLN A 413 -24.78 -17.87 6.40
CA GLN A 413 -26.17 -17.57 6.02
C GLN A 413 -26.99 -17.02 7.18
N ASP A 414 -26.86 -17.61 8.38
CA ASP A 414 -27.54 -17.16 9.61
C ASP A 414 -27.12 -15.73 10.00
N LYS A 415 -25.94 -15.29 9.56
CA LYS A 415 -25.45 -13.92 9.71
C LYS A 415 -25.82 -13.00 8.52
N GLY A 416 -26.55 -13.50 7.53
CA GLY A 416 -26.92 -12.78 6.30
C GLY A 416 -25.77 -12.63 5.30
N ILE A 417 -24.81 -13.55 5.32
CA ILE A 417 -23.65 -13.58 4.42
C ILE A 417 -23.82 -14.73 3.42
N HIS A 418 -24.15 -14.40 2.18
CA HIS A 418 -24.60 -15.34 1.14
C HIS A 418 -23.55 -15.65 0.06
N ILE A 419 -22.27 -15.44 0.36
CA ILE A 419 -21.19 -15.54 -0.65
C ILE A 419 -20.89 -17.00 -1.06
N TRP A 420 -21.27 -17.99 -0.25
CA TRP A 420 -21.06 -19.42 -0.51
C TRP A 420 -22.31 -20.15 -0.98
N ASP A 421 -23.48 -19.51 -0.99
CA ASP A 421 -24.78 -20.16 -1.25
C ASP A 421 -24.80 -20.89 -2.59
N GLY A 422 -24.28 -20.27 -3.64
CA GLY A 422 -24.23 -20.90 -4.97
C GLY A 422 -23.39 -22.17 -5.03
N ASN A 423 -22.31 -22.25 -4.25
CA ASN A 423 -21.43 -23.42 -4.20
C ASN A 423 -21.84 -24.44 -3.13
N ALA A 424 -22.78 -24.07 -2.25
CA ALA A 424 -23.28 -24.91 -1.17
C ALA A 424 -24.67 -25.49 -1.45
N SER A 425 -25.32 -25.07 -2.54
CA SER A 425 -26.67 -25.50 -2.91
C SER A 425 -26.72 -26.99 -3.24
N ARG A 426 -27.88 -27.61 -3.02
CA ARG A 426 -28.10 -29.02 -3.37
C ARG A 426 -27.81 -29.30 -4.84
N GLU A 427 -28.29 -28.44 -5.75
CA GLU A 427 -28.09 -28.59 -7.19
C GLU A 427 -26.60 -28.56 -7.57
N TYR A 428 -25.84 -27.64 -6.97
CA TYR A 428 -24.41 -27.54 -7.25
C TYR A 428 -23.65 -28.76 -6.74
N LEU A 429 -23.88 -29.16 -5.48
CA LEU A 429 -23.24 -30.33 -4.89
C LEU A 429 -23.55 -31.62 -5.67
N ASP A 430 -24.78 -31.80 -6.15
CA ASP A 430 -25.15 -32.93 -7.01
C ASP A 430 -24.43 -32.89 -8.36
N SER A 431 -24.26 -31.69 -8.94
CA SER A 431 -23.58 -31.51 -10.24
C SER A 431 -22.10 -31.90 -10.22
N ILE A 432 -21.46 -31.86 -9.04
CA ILE A 432 -20.06 -32.24 -8.82
C ILE A 432 -19.90 -33.59 -8.12
N ASP A 433 -20.96 -34.40 -8.11
CA ASP A 433 -21.00 -35.78 -7.57
C ASP A 433 -20.75 -35.87 -6.05
N LEU A 434 -21.21 -34.88 -5.28
CA LEU A 434 -21.20 -34.85 -3.80
C LEU A 434 -22.62 -35.01 -3.25
N LYS A 435 -23.33 -36.03 -3.73
CA LYS A 435 -24.77 -36.28 -3.47
C LYS A 435 -25.09 -36.61 -2.02
N GLU A 436 -24.12 -37.19 -1.32
CA GLU A 436 -24.22 -37.59 0.08
C GLU A 436 -23.99 -36.44 1.07
N ARG A 437 -23.46 -35.30 0.61
CA ARG A 437 -23.25 -34.13 1.46
C ARG A 437 -24.57 -33.48 1.84
N GLU A 438 -24.68 -32.93 3.04
CA GLU A 438 -25.79 -32.05 3.38
C GLU A 438 -25.67 -30.72 2.61
N GLU A 439 -26.79 -30.11 2.24
CA GLU A 439 -26.77 -28.73 1.74
C GLU A 439 -26.14 -27.80 2.78
N GLY A 440 -25.20 -26.95 2.35
CA GLY A 440 -24.37 -26.14 3.25
C GLY A 440 -23.00 -26.75 3.61
N ASP A 441 -22.78 -28.06 3.42
CA ASP A 441 -21.51 -28.73 3.70
C ASP A 441 -20.54 -28.56 2.51
N LEU A 442 -19.59 -27.64 2.66
CA LEU A 442 -18.59 -27.34 1.62
C LEU A 442 -17.47 -28.39 1.54
N GLY A 443 -17.42 -29.36 2.44
CA GLY A 443 -16.32 -30.30 2.58
C GLY A 443 -15.08 -29.70 3.23
N PRO A 444 -13.93 -30.39 3.18
CA PRO A 444 -12.70 -30.00 3.85
C PRO A 444 -11.98 -28.82 3.15
N VAL A 445 -12.67 -27.69 3.00
CA VAL A 445 -12.18 -26.48 2.34
C VAL A 445 -11.33 -25.62 3.28
N TYR A 446 -10.66 -24.60 2.74
CA TYR A 446 -9.92 -23.53 3.43
C TYR A 446 -9.66 -23.71 4.94
N GLY A 447 -10.59 -23.27 5.80
CA GLY A 447 -10.43 -23.28 7.26
C GLY A 447 -10.17 -24.67 7.84
N PHE A 448 -10.84 -25.70 7.32
CA PHE A 448 -10.55 -27.08 7.71
C PHE A 448 -9.10 -27.44 7.42
N GLN A 449 -8.58 -27.08 6.25
CA GLN A 449 -7.17 -27.33 5.94
C GLN A 449 -6.25 -26.48 6.81
N TRP A 450 -6.66 -25.29 7.25
CA TRP A 450 -5.85 -24.44 8.14
C TRP A 450 -5.72 -25.02 9.54
N ARG A 451 -6.80 -25.58 10.10
CA ARG A 451 -6.85 -26.06 11.49
C ARG A 451 -6.67 -27.56 11.64
N HIS A 452 -6.97 -28.33 10.58
CA HIS A 452 -7.07 -29.80 10.60
C HIS A 452 -6.42 -30.44 9.38
N PHE A 453 -5.29 -29.92 8.90
CA PHE A 453 -4.64 -30.41 7.67
C PHE A 453 -4.36 -31.92 7.76
N GLY A 454 -4.85 -32.69 6.78
CA GLY A 454 -4.67 -34.14 6.73
C GLY A 454 -5.59 -34.96 7.66
N ALA A 455 -6.51 -34.32 8.40
CA ALA A 455 -7.57 -35.03 9.11
C ALA A 455 -8.57 -35.65 8.12
N ARG A 456 -9.15 -36.81 8.47
CA ARG A 456 -10.18 -37.45 7.65
C ARG A 456 -11.50 -36.71 7.81
N TYR A 457 -11.94 -36.03 6.76
CA TYR A 457 -13.25 -35.38 6.74
C TYR A 457 -14.40 -36.40 6.82
N THR A 458 -15.44 -36.06 7.57
CA THR A 458 -16.70 -36.82 7.65
C THR A 458 -17.87 -35.94 7.21
N ASN A 459 -18.23 -34.94 8.01
CA ASN A 459 -19.24 -33.93 7.70
C ASN A 459 -18.95 -32.61 8.46
N MET A 460 -19.74 -31.57 8.17
CA MET A 460 -19.59 -30.23 8.77
C MET A 460 -20.00 -30.11 10.25
N HIS A 461 -20.59 -31.15 10.85
CA HIS A 461 -21.06 -31.15 12.25
C HIS A 461 -20.11 -31.88 13.21
N ALA A 462 -19.11 -32.60 12.68
CA ALA A 462 -18.16 -33.36 13.47
C ALA A 462 -17.16 -32.44 14.21
N ASP A 463 -16.73 -32.88 15.39
CA ASP A 463 -15.65 -32.23 16.12
C ASP A 463 -14.29 -32.74 15.63
N TYR A 464 -13.52 -31.84 15.01
CA TYR A 464 -12.17 -32.11 14.51
C TYR A 464 -11.07 -31.64 15.47
N THR A 465 -11.41 -31.20 16.68
CA THR A 465 -10.43 -30.74 17.68
C THR A 465 -9.33 -31.78 17.90
N GLY A 466 -8.07 -31.36 17.75
CA GLY A 466 -6.89 -32.22 17.90
C GLY A 466 -6.65 -33.19 16.74
N GLN A 467 -7.47 -33.17 15.69
CA GLN A 467 -7.25 -33.98 14.49
C GLN A 467 -6.47 -33.20 13.43
N GLY A 468 -5.60 -33.91 12.70
CA GLY A 468 -4.76 -33.31 11.66
C GLY A 468 -3.67 -32.40 12.24
N PHE A 469 -3.16 -31.50 11.40
CA PHE A 469 -2.15 -30.51 11.78
C PHE A 469 -2.74 -29.09 11.73
N ASP A 470 -2.71 -28.39 12.87
CA ASP A 470 -3.12 -26.99 12.96
C ASP A 470 -2.00 -26.07 12.47
N GLN A 471 -2.07 -25.74 11.18
CA GLN A 471 -1.09 -24.88 10.51
C GLN A 471 -1.17 -23.43 11.03
N LEU A 472 -2.37 -22.94 11.36
CA LEU A 472 -2.55 -21.55 11.80
C LEU A 472 -1.85 -21.33 13.15
N LEU A 473 -2.03 -22.25 14.10
CA LEU A 473 -1.35 -22.17 15.39
C LEU A 473 0.17 -22.37 15.25
N ASP A 474 0.63 -23.27 14.37
CA ASP A 474 2.06 -23.42 14.09
C ASP A 474 2.69 -22.15 13.48
N VAL A 475 1.98 -21.49 12.55
CA VAL A 475 2.38 -20.18 11.99
C VAL A 475 2.53 -19.14 13.10
N ILE A 476 1.52 -18.98 13.95
CA ILE A 476 1.54 -18.01 15.06
C ILE A 476 2.69 -18.33 16.02
N ASN A 477 2.86 -19.60 16.38
CA ASN A 477 3.94 -20.06 17.25
C ASN A 477 5.33 -19.76 16.67
N LYS A 478 5.55 -20.02 15.38
CA LYS A 478 6.80 -19.69 14.70
C LYS A 478 7.05 -18.20 14.64
N ILE A 479 6.03 -17.37 14.37
CA ILE A 479 6.18 -15.91 14.38
C ILE A 479 6.65 -15.42 15.76
N LYS A 480 6.06 -15.93 16.84
CA LYS A 480 6.41 -15.54 18.22
C LYS A 480 7.80 -16.05 18.63
N ASN A 481 8.13 -17.30 18.30
CA ASN A 481 9.26 -18.00 18.92
C ASN A 481 10.43 -18.29 17.99
N LYS A 482 10.23 -18.22 16.66
CA LYS A 482 11.22 -18.49 15.61
C LYS A 482 11.01 -17.54 14.41
N PRO A 483 11.03 -16.21 14.61
CA PRO A 483 10.64 -15.24 13.56
C PRO A 483 11.51 -15.30 12.30
N ASP A 484 12.77 -15.72 12.41
CA ASP A 484 13.69 -15.89 11.26
C ASP A 484 13.47 -17.20 10.48
N ASP A 485 12.52 -18.05 10.90
CA ASP A 485 12.18 -19.27 10.19
C ASP A 485 11.64 -18.94 8.80
N ARG A 486 12.13 -19.66 7.79
CA ARG A 486 11.74 -19.49 6.38
C ARG A 486 10.58 -20.40 5.98
N ARG A 487 9.97 -21.12 6.95
CA ARG A 487 8.90 -22.11 6.77
C ARG A 487 7.64 -21.73 7.56
N ILE A 488 7.38 -20.43 7.69
CA ILE A 488 6.14 -19.90 8.26
C ILE A 488 5.11 -19.88 7.13
N ILE A 489 4.43 -21.00 6.94
CA ILE A 489 3.62 -21.30 5.75
C ILE A 489 2.24 -21.81 6.19
N LEU A 490 1.22 -21.41 5.44
CA LEU A 490 -0.16 -21.87 5.55
C LEU A 490 -0.64 -22.36 4.18
N SER A 491 -1.15 -23.59 4.07
CA SER A 491 -1.64 -24.16 2.81
C SER A 491 -3.06 -24.69 2.94
N ALA A 492 -3.94 -24.33 2.00
CA ALA A 492 -5.23 -24.97 1.82
C ALA A 492 -5.20 -26.06 0.75
N TRP A 493 -4.08 -26.24 0.03
CA TRP A 493 -4.00 -27.22 -1.06
C TRP A 493 -3.61 -28.60 -0.56
N ASN A 494 -4.61 -29.48 -0.42
CA ASN A 494 -4.41 -30.89 -0.13
C ASN A 494 -4.90 -31.75 -1.31
N PRO A 495 -3.99 -32.28 -2.16
CA PRO A 495 -4.35 -33.10 -3.31
C PRO A 495 -5.26 -34.30 -2.99
N SER A 496 -5.11 -34.91 -1.80
CA SER A 496 -5.90 -36.06 -1.38
C SER A 496 -7.38 -35.70 -1.14
N ASP A 497 -7.65 -34.46 -0.74
CA ASP A 497 -8.98 -34.00 -0.35
C ASP A 497 -9.70 -33.20 -1.45
N LEU A 498 -9.03 -32.86 -2.57
CA LEU A 498 -9.61 -31.97 -3.61
C LEU A 498 -10.95 -32.46 -4.15
N LYS A 499 -11.14 -33.78 -4.28
CA LYS A 499 -12.40 -34.38 -4.74
C LYS A 499 -13.52 -34.32 -3.71
N LEU A 500 -13.20 -34.02 -2.45
CA LEU A 500 -14.16 -33.90 -1.36
C LEU A 500 -14.65 -32.45 -1.20
N MET A 501 -13.98 -31.48 -1.82
CA MET A 501 -14.28 -30.06 -1.65
C MET A 501 -15.34 -29.62 -2.66
N ALA A 502 -16.32 -28.84 -2.19
CA ALA A 502 -17.30 -28.22 -3.07
C ALA A 502 -16.63 -27.30 -4.10
N LEU A 503 -15.56 -26.60 -3.70
CA LEU A 503 -14.73 -25.83 -4.60
C LEU A 503 -13.25 -25.93 -4.18
N PRO A 504 -12.34 -26.36 -5.07
CA PRO A 504 -10.91 -26.36 -4.78
C PRO A 504 -10.41 -24.96 -4.38
N PRO A 505 -9.52 -24.82 -3.37
CA PRO A 505 -9.11 -23.52 -2.85
C PRO A 505 -8.53 -22.59 -3.91
N CYS A 506 -9.04 -21.36 -4.00
CA CYS A 506 -8.52 -20.34 -4.90
C CYS A 506 -7.25 -19.70 -4.33
N HIS A 507 -7.34 -19.11 -3.13
CA HIS A 507 -6.20 -18.65 -2.34
C HIS A 507 -5.65 -19.82 -1.52
N MET A 508 -4.66 -20.49 -2.10
CA MET A 508 -4.30 -21.85 -1.71
C MET A 508 -3.06 -21.95 -0.83
N PHE A 509 -2.24 -20.89 -0.79
CA PHE A 509 -0.95 -20.90 -0.09
C PHE A 509 -0.61 -19.49 0.37
N ALA A 510 -0.10 -19.35 1.59
CA ALA A 510 0.47 -18.11 2.11
C ALA A 510 1.76 -18.38 2.86
N GLN A 511 2.71 -17.45 2.73
CA GLN A 511 3.96 -17.43 3.48
C GLN A 511 4.08 -16.12 4.24
N PHE A 512 4.51 -16.21 5.49
CA PHE A 512 4.75 -15.06 6.35
C PHE A 512 6.25 -14.80 6.50
N TYR A 513 6.59 -13.54 6.73
CA TYR A 513 7.96 -13.08 6.88
C TYR A 513 8.05 -12.02 7.97
N VAL A 514 8.93 -12.25 8.96
CA VAL A 514 9.17 -11.29 10.03
C VAL A 514 10.51 -10.59 9.79
N ALA A 515 10.51 -9.26 9.81
CA ALA A 515 11.74 -8.46 9.75
C ALA A 515 11.50 -7.07 10.35
N ASN A 516 12.50 -6.53 11.05
CA ASN A 516 12.47 -5.17 11.60
C ASN A 516 11.23 -4.86 12.46
N GLY A 517 10.77 -5.84 13.25
CA GLY A 517 9.55 -5.73 14.07
C GLY A 517 8.24 -5.73 13.26
N GLU A 518 8.29 -6.10 11.98
CA GLU A 518 7.13 -6.13 11.08
C GLU A 518 6.84 -7.55 10.58
N LEU A 519 5.54 -7.85 10.40
CA LEU A 519 5.03 -9.06 9.78
C LEU A 519 4.48 -8.75 8.38
N SER A 520 5.04 -9.40 7.37
CA SER A 520 4.52 -9.37 5.99
C SER A 520 3.93 -10.73 5.60
N CYS A 521 3.00 -10.72 4.64
CA CYS A 521 2.36 -11.92 4.10
C CYS A 521 2.42 -11.91 2.57
N GLN A 522 2.86 -13.01 1.98
CA GLN A 522 2.71 -13.29 0.56
C GLN A 522 1.69 -14.40 0.36
N MET A 523 0.61 -14.14 -0.37
CA MET A 523 -0.42 -15.12 -0.70
C MET A 523 -0.38 -15.46 -2.19
N TYR A 524 -0.44 -16.76 -2.51
CA TYR A 524 -0.59 -17.26 -3.87
C TYR A 524 -2.03 -17.73 -4.13
N GLN A 525 -2.65 -17.13 -5.14
CA GLN A 525 -3.99 -17.43 -5.62
C GLN A 525 -3.92 -18.04 -7.00
N ARG A 526 -4.28 -19.33 -7.15
CA ARG A 526 -4.19 -20.03 -8.45
C ARG A 526 -5.12 -19.46 -9.52
N SER A 527 -6.26 -18.90 -9.11
CA SER A 527 -7.34 -18.44 -9.97
C SER A 527 -8.06 -17.28 -9.29
N ALA A 528 -8.15 -16.15 -9.98
CA ALA A 528 -8.53 -14.88 -9.39
C ALA A 528 -9.52 -14.14 -10.30
N ASP A 529 -10.79 -14.14 -9.89
CA ASP A 529 -11.83 -13.29 -10.47
C ASP A 529 -11.54 -11.83 -10.08
N MET A 530 -11.09 -11.05 -11.06
CA MET A 530 -10.75 -9.65 -10.87
C MET A 530 -11.98 -8.78 -10.58
N GLY A 531 -13.18 -9.19 -11.01
CA GLY A 531 -14.42 -8.45 -10.81
C GLY A 531 -14.94 -8.54 -9.38
N LEU A 532 -15.01 -9.75 -8.84
CA LEU A 532 -15.60 -10.02 -7.51
C LEU A 532 -14.58 -10.48 -6.47
N GLY A 533 -13.83 -11.53 -6.77
CA GLY A 533 -12.99 -12.24 -5.79
C GLY A 533 -11.79 -11.42 -5.31
N VAL A 534 -11.00 -10.84 -6.22
CA VAL A 534 -9.74 -10.17 -5.89
C VAL A 534 -9.88 -9.03 -4.88
N PRO A 535 -10.84 -8.08 -5.02
CA PRO A 535 -11.08 -7.06 -3.99
C PRO A 535 -11.33 -7.65 -2.60
N PHE A 536 -12.05 -8.77 -2.53
CA PHE A 536 -12.35 -9.49 -1.29
C PHE A 536 -11.10 -10.18 -0.73
N ASN A 537 -10.31 -10.82 -1.60
CA ASN A 537 -9.10 -11.56 -1.21
C ASN A 537 -7.97 -10.62 -0.73
N ILE A 538 -7.84 -9.43 -1.34
CA ILE A 538 -6.90 -8.39 -0.88
C ILE A 538 -7.24 -8.01 0.56
N ALA A 539 -8.50 -7.66 0.83
CA ALA A 539 -8.94 -7.26 2.16
C ALA A 539 -8.82 -8.42 3.18
N SER A 540 -9.19 -9.64 2.80
CA SER A 540 -9.16 -10.82 3.69
C SER A 540 -7.74 -11.15 4.17
N TYR A 541 -6.75 -11.24 3.27
CA TYR A 541 -5.38 -11.55 3.69
C TYR A 541 -4.64 -10.36 4.29
N ALA A 542 -4.97 -9.12 3.91
CA ALA A 542 -4.51 -7.95 4.63
C ALA A 542 -5.02 -7.97 6.09
N LEU A 543 -6.29 -8.33 6.30
CA LEU A 543 -6.88 -8.45 7.64
C LEU A 543 -6.23 -9.58 8.44
N LEU A 544 -6.07 -10.77 7.86
CA LEU A 544 -5.37 -11.89 8.52
C LEU A 544 -3.96 -11.49 8.95
N THR A 545 -3.22 -10.80 8.08
CA THR A 545 -1.86 -10.31 8.39
C THR A 545 -1.88 -9.34 9.55
N ARG A 546 -2.83 -8.40 9.59
CA ARG A 546 -2.95 -7.43 10.69
C ARG A 546 -3.39 -8.09 12.01
N ILE A 547 -4.26 -9.09 11.97
CA ILE A 547 -4.65 -9.86 13.16
C ILE A 547 -3.44 -10.61 13.73
N ILE A 548 -2.71 -11.36 12.89
CA ILE A 548 -1.54 -12.13 13.34
C ILE A 548 -0.44 -11.19 13.84
N ALA A 549 -0.19 -10.07 13.15
CA ALA A 549 0.76 -9.06 13.62
C ALA A 549 0.36 -8.53 15.00
N HIS A 550 -0.93 -8.22 15.20
CA HIS A 550 -1.47 -7.71 16.46
C HIS A 550 -1.24 -8.68 17.64
N ILE A 551 -1.65 -9.94 17.51
CA ILE A 551 -1.52 -10.94 18.58
C ILE A 551 -0.07 -11.41 18.83
N CYS A 552 0.83 -11.08 17.91
CA CYS A 552 2.27 -11.32 18.01
C CYS A 552 3.07 -10.06 18.37
N GLU A 553 2.40 -8.95 18.69
CA GLU A 553 3.04 -7.67 19.07
C GLU A 553 3.99 -7.12 18.00
N LEU A 554 3.67 -7.37 16.73
CA LEU A 554 4.39 -6.86 15.56
C LEU A 554 3.58 -5.77 14.85
N THR A 555 4.27 -4.95 14.06
CA THR A 555 3.61 -4.04 13.11
C THR A 555 3.27 -4.80 11.83
N ALA A 556 2.11 -4.56 11.23
CA ALA A 556 1.82 -5.12 9.91
C ALA A 556 2.67 -4.42 8.83
N GLY A 557 3.47 -5.21 8.11
CA GLY A 557 4.34 -4.74 7.03
C GLY A 557 3.60 -4.69 5.70
N ASP A 558 3.84 -5.69 4.85
CA ASP A 558 3.33 -5.71 3.48
C ASP A 558 2.43 -6.91 3.23
N PHE A 559 1.41 -6.73 2.39
CA PHE A 559 0.67 -7.81 1.77
C PHE A 559 1.05 -7.93 0.29
N ILE A 560 1.57 -9.09 -0.11
CA ILE A 560 1.94 -9.41 -1.49
C ILE A 560 0.92 -10.42 -2.03
N HIS A 561 0.22 -10.07 -3.10
CA HIS A 561 -0.76 -10.92 -3.76
C HIS A 561 -0.17 -11.45 -5.06
N ILE A 562 0.19 -12.73 -5.09
CA ILE A 562 0.64 -13.45 -6.26
C ILE A 562 -0.55 -14.17 -6.88
N ILE A 563 -0.75 -13.98 -8.18
CA ILE A 563 -1.89 -14.55 -8.90
C ILE A 563 -1.38 -15.44 -10.04
N GLY A 564 -1.93 -16.65 -10.13
CA GLY A 564 -1.82 -17.53 -11.28
C GLY A 564 -2.67 -17.01 -12.44
N ASP A 565 -3.86 -17.58 -12.63
CA ASP A 565 -4.82 -17.14 -13.65
C ASP A 565 -5.63 -15.94 -13.15
N ALA A 566 -5.20 -14.72 -13.53
CA ALA A 566 -5.90 -13.46 -13.27
C ALA A 566 -6.88 -13.21 -14.41
N HIS A 567 -8.19 -13.22 -14.13
CA HIS A 567 -9.19 -13.18 -15.19
C HIS A 567 -10.36 -12.25 -14.90
N VAL A 568 -10.93 -11.75 -15.99
CA VAL A 568 -12.19 -11.01 -16.04
C VAL A 568 -13.21 -11.87 -16.77
N TYR A 569 -14.34 -12.16 -16.12
CA TYR A 569 -15.48 -12.78 -16.80
C TYR A 569 -16.04 -11.84 -17.86
N ARG A 570 -16.50 -12.39 -19.00
CA ARG A 570 -17.09 -11.58 -20.08
C ARG A 570 -18.27 -10.74 -19.62
N THR A 571 -19.05 -11.26 -18.67
CA THR A 571 -20.18 -10.56 -18.05
C THR A 571 -19.77 -9.39 -17.15
N HIS A 572 -18.50 -9.28 -16.77
CA HIS A 572 -17.97 -8.22 -15.91
C HIS A 572 -17.20 -7.13 -16.66
N ILE A 573 -16.99 -7.27 -17.98
CA ILE A 573 -16.23 -6.29 -18.78
C ILE A 573 -16.82 -4.88 -18.62
N ARG A 574 -18.10 -4.70 -18.95
CA ARG A 574 -18.76 -3.38 -18.86
C ARG A 574 -18.79 -2.81 -17.43
N PRO A 575 -19.15 -3.59 -16.38
CA PRO A 575 -18.99 -3.15 -15.00
C PRO A 575 -17.57 -2.68 -14.62
N LEU A 576 -16.54 -3.36 -15.11
CA LEU A 576 -15.15 -3.01 -14.84
C LEU A 576 -14.69 -1.78 -15.64
N GLU A 577 -15.15 -1.61 -16.88
CA GLU A 577 -14.94 -0.38 -17.65
C GLU A 577 -15.55 0.83 -16.93
N GLU A 578 -16.73 0.69 -16.32
CA GLU A 578 -17.33 1.72 -15.46
C GLU A 578 -16.45 2.00 -14.22
N GLN A 579 -15.94 0.95 -13.57
CA GLN A 579 -15.06 1.07 -12.42
C GLN A 579 -13.77 1.83 -12.78
N LEU A 580 -13.18 1.57 -13.95
CA LEU A 580 -11.95 2.22 -14.43
C LEU A 580 -12.10 3.74 -14.65
N GLN A 581 -13.33 4.24 -14.81
CA GLN A 581 -13.59 5.69 -14.91
C GLN A 581 -13.63 6.39 -13.55
N LYS A 582 -13.60 5.65 -12.44
CA LYS A 582 -13.69 6.19 -11.08
C LYS A 582 -12.28 6.36 -10.51
N ALA A 583 -11.90 7.59 -10.18
CA ALA A 583 -10.63 7.85 -9.49
C ALA A 583 -10.66 7.26 -8.06
N PRO A 584 -9.56 6.63 -7.59
CA PRO A 584 -9.44 6.20 -6.21
C PRO A 584 -9.64 7.33 -5.21
N ARG A 585 -10.06 6.97 -4.00
CA ARG A 585 -10.10 7.80 -2.81
C ARG A 585 -9.14 7.19 -1.77
N PRO A 586 -8.71 7.94 -0.74
CA PRO A 586 -7.86 7.40 0.31
C PRO A 586 -8.40 6.07 0.86
N PHE A 587 -7.52 5.08 0.99
CA PHE A 587 -7.88 3.86 1.68
C PHE A 587 -8.28 4.14 3.15
N PRO A 588 -9.21 3.33 3.72
CA PRO A 588 -9.60 3.48 5.10
C PRO A 588 -8.47 3.08 6.06
N ILE A 589 -8.65 3.43 7.32
CA ILE A 589 -7.80 3.01 8.43
C ILE A 589 -8.54 1.91 9.20
N LEU A 590 -7.90 0.76 9.38
CA LEU A 590 -8.41 -0.33 10.22
C LEU A 590 -7.92 -0.18 11.66
N HIS A 591 -8.85 -0.18 12.59
CA HIS A 591 -8.63 -0.33 14.02
C HIS A 591 -9.03 -1.73 14.47
N ILE A 592 -8.17 -2.37 15.25
CA ILE A 592 -8.41 -3.69 15.84
C ILE A 592 -8.54 -3.49 17.35
N ASN A 593 -9.53 -4.15 17.97
CA ASN A 593 -9.70 -4.13 19.42
C ASN A 593 -8.39 -4.54 20.12
N PRO A 594 -7.77 -3.65 20.91
CA PRO A 594 -6.46 -3.91 21.49
C PRO A 594 -6.45 -5.01 22.55
N ASP A 595 -7.61 -5.35 23.12
CA ASP A 595 -7.74 -6.33 24.20
C ASP A 595 -7.73 -7.79 23.69
N ARG A 596 -7.91 -8.00 22.39
CA ARG A 596 -7.94 -9.34 21.77
C ARG A 596 -6.53 -9.85 21.50
N LYS A 597 -6.07 -10.81 22.32
CA LYS A 597 -4.73 -11.40 22.23
C LYS A 597 -4.68 -12.81 21.65
N ASP A 598 -5.84 -13.39 21.39
CA ASP A 598 -5.97 -14.76 20.90
C ASP A 598 -6.71 -14.80 19.57
N ILE A 599 -6.21 -15.61 18.64
CA ILE A 599 -6.72 -15.68 17.25
C ILE A 599 -8.18 -16.14 17.19
N ASP A 600 -8.58 -17.01 18.12
CA ASP A 600 -9.92 -17.59 18.18
C ASP A 600 -10.92 -16.72 18.96
N SER A 601 -10.46 -15.61 19.56
CA SER A 601 -11.28 -14.72 20.38
C SER A 601 -11.95 -13.56 19.62
N PHE A 602 -11.58 -13.36 18.35
CA PHE A 602 -12.06 -12.22 17.56
C PHE A 602 -13.51 -12.41 17.10
N VAL A 603 -14.28 -11.32 17.19
CA VAL A 603 -15.62 -11.20 16.60
C VAL A 603 -15.68 -10.02 15.64
N ALA A 604 -16.73 -9.93 14.81
CA ALA A 604 -16.82 -8.89 13.79
C ALA A 604 -16.80 -7.45 14.35
N SER A 605 -17.30 -7.24 15.56
CA SER A 605 -17.29 -5.92 16.23
C SER A 605 -15.91 -5.48 16.73
N ASP A 606 -14.90 -6.36 16.70
CA ASP A 606 -13.53 -6.02 17.09
C ASP A 606 -12.76 -5.27 15.97
N PHE A 607 -13.40 -5.04 14.82
CA PHE A 607 -12.80 -4.41 13.64
C PHE A 607 -13.58 -3.16 13.23
N ASP A 608 -12.96 -2.00 13.36
CA ASP A 608 -13.55 -0.71 12.96
C ASP A 608 -12.79 -0.11 11.77
N LEU A 609 -13.54 0.43 10.80
CA LEU A 609 -12.99 1.12 9.62
C LEU A 609 -13.31 2.60 9.69
N THR A 610 -12.27 3.41 9.87
CA THR A 610 -12.39 4.87 9.80
C THR A 610 -12.04 5.37 8.39
N GLY A 611 -12.86 6.27 7.85
CA GLY A 611 -12.60 6.94 6.58
C GLY A 611 -12.92 6.12 5.31
N TYR A 612 -13.73 5.06 5.42
CA TYR A 612 -14.15 4.29 4.24
C TYR A 612 -15.26 5.02 3.46
N ASP A 613 -14.85 5.80 2.45
CA ASP A 613 -15.75 6.54 1.55
C ASP A 613 -15.61 6.03 0.11
N PRO A 614 -16.08 4.81 -0.22
CA PRO A 614 -16.00 4.28 -1.57
C PRO A 614 -17.03 4.92 -2.50
N HIS A 615 -16.79 4.82 -3.80
CA HIS A 615 -17.83 4.96 -4.81
C HIS A 615 -18.91 3.89 -4.64
N GLU A 616 -20.06 4.12 -5.27
CA GLU A 616 -21.22 3.22 -5.19
C GLU A 616 -20.90 1.78 -5.61
N LYS A 617 -21.71 0.84 -5.10
CA LYS A 617 -21.60 -0.57 -5.45
C LYS A 617 -21.83 -0.74 -6.95
N ILE A 618 -20.93 -1.49 -7.60
CA ILE A 618 -21.10 -1.94 -8.98
C ILE A 618 -21.59 -3.38 -8.94
N ALA A 619 -22.75 -3.65 -9.53
CA ALA A 619 -23.34 -4.99 -9.53
C ALA A 619 -22.63 -5.90 -10.54
N MET A 620 -22.12 -7.03 -10.05
CA MET A 620 -21.53 -8.11 -10.85
C MET A 620 -22.11 -9.43 -10.34
N LYS A 621 -22.59 -10.27 -11.25
CA LYS A 621 -23.14 -11.60 -10.91
C LYS A 621 -22.00 -12.60 -10.81
N MET A 622 -22.01 -13.44 -9.78
CA MET A 622 -21.07 -14.55 -9.67
C MET A 622 -21.33 -15.58 -10.78
N ALA A 623 -20.26 -16.11 -11.36
CA ALA A 623 -20.33 -17.24 -12.28
C ALA A 623 -20.26 -18.55 -11.46
N VAL A 624 -21.32 -19.35 -11.52
CA VAL A 624 -21.43 -20.62 -10.78
C VAL A 624 -20.89 -21.76 -11.62
#